data_AF-A0A7X6UK70-F1
#
_entry.id   AF-A0A7X6UK70-F1
#
_cell.length_a   1.000
_cell.length_b   1.000
_cell.length_c   1.000
_cell.angle_alpha   90.00
_cell.angle_beta   90.00
_cell.angle_gamma   90.00
#
_symmetry.space_group_name_H-M   'P 1'
#
loop_
_entity.id
_entity.type
_entity.pdbx_description
1 polymer ?
#
loop_
_entity_poly.entity_id
_entity_poly.type
_entity_poly.pdbx_seq_one_letter_code
_entity_poly.pdbx_strand_id
1 'polypeptide(L)'
;MKIEKIDLHGISVEEALKKVEANIKWCIENNVDVIDINHGKGHHSSQNFSVIKKEVRHRLKNDRSLQEADYKVVFGESELPVALTYDQGHTLVVAKGKVNNYIGGAKEQQKNHIIYSKEGKRIRKEQKARNADKRKRK
;
A
#
# COMPACT_ATOMS: atom_id res chain seq x y z
N MET A 1 -15.58 -4.06 -7.00
CA MET A 1 -14.69 -4.29 -5.86
C MET A 1 -14.82 -3.09 -4.95
N LYS A 2 -15.30 -3.28 -3.73
CA LYS A 2 -15.48 -2.22 -2.73
C LYS A 2 -14.14 -1.94 -2.07
N ILE A 3 -13.65 -0.71 -2.18
CA ILE A 3 -12.32 -0.32 -1.71
C ILE A 3 -12.47 0.80 -0.71
N GLU A 4 -11.83 0.67 0.45
CA GLU A 4 -11.77 1.70 1.48
C GLU A 4 -10.34 2.22 1.61
N LYS A 5 -10.16 3.52 1.85
CA LYS A 5 -8.83 4.16 1.91
C LYS A 5 -8.60 4.81 3.27
N ILE A 6 -7.51 4.43 3.92
CA ILE A 6 -7.13 4.93 5.23
C ILE A 6 -5.81 5.67 5.10
N ASP A 7 -5.84 6.98 5.33
CA ASP A 7 -4.63 7.80 5.42
C ASP A 7 -4.14 7.89 6.87
N LEU A 8 -2.90 7.46 7.08
CA LEU A 8 -2.16 7.51 8.35
C LEU A 8 -0.97 8.48 8.27
N HIS A 9 -0.85 9.26 7.21
CA HIS A 9 0.24 10.20 7.08
C HIS A 9 0.07 11.37 8.07
N GLY A 10 1.16 11.75 8.75
CA GLY A 10 1.17 12.93 9.62
C GLY A 10 0.53 12.76 11.00
N ILE A 11 0.06 11.57 11.38
CA ILE A 11 -0.45 11.27 12.72
C ILE A 11 0.57 10.45 13.53
N SER A 12 0.38 10.39 14.86
CA SER A 12 1.24 9.59 15.74
C SER A 12 1.04 8.08 15.53
N VAL A 13 2.00 7.27 16.00
CA VAL A 13 1.91 5.80 15.92
C VAL A 13 0.68 5.28 16.66
N GLU A 14 0.39 5.81 17.85
CA GLU A 14 -0.76 5.37 18.64
C GLU A 14 -2.08 5.69 17.95
N GLU A 15 -2.24 6.91 17.44
CA GLU A 15 -3.42 7.31 16.67
C GLU A 15 -3.57 6.47 15.40
N ALA A 16 -2.47 6.19 14.71
CA ALA A 16 -2.47 5.36 13.52
C ALA A 16 -2.98 3.95 13.83
N LEU A 17 -2.52 3.33 14.92
CA LEU A 17 -2.96 2.00 15.33
C LEU A 17 -4.45 1.98 15.70
N LYS A 18 -4.92 2.95 16.49
CA LYS A 18 -6.34 3.08 16.85
C LYS A 18 -7.21 3.27 15.61
N LYS A 19 -6.77 4.11 14.67
CA LYS A 19 -7.47 4.37 13.41
C LYS A 19 -7.53 3.10 12.56
N VAL A 20 -6.42 2.37 12.43
CA VAL A 20 -6.39 1.09 11.70
C VAL A 20 -7.37 0.09 12.30
N GLU A 21 -7.37 -0.09 13.61
CA GLU A 21 -8.24 -1.04 14.30
C GLU A 21 -9.74 -0.72 14.11
N ALA A 22 -10.12 0.55 14.32
CA ALA A 22 -11.51 0.99 14.14
C ALA A 22 -11.98 0.78 12.68
N ASN A 23 -11.12 1.10 11.71
CA ASN A 23 -11.47 0.98 10.29
C ASN A 23 -11.50 -0.48 9.83
N ILE A 24 -10.61 -1.35 10.32
CA ILE A 24 -10.66 -2.79 10.00
C ILE A 24 -12.01 -3.38 10.43
N LYS A 25 -12.42 -3.12 11.67
CA LYS A 25 -13.68 -3.62 12.19
C LYS A 25 -14.85 -3.16 11.32
N TRP A 26 -14.92 -1.86 11.02
CA TRP A 26 -15.95 -1.31 10.14
C TRP A 26 -15.91 -1.96 8.74
N CYS A 27 -14.73 -2.16 8.17
CA CYS A 27 -14.56 -2.77 6.86
C CYS A 27 -15.04 -4.23 6.81
N ILE A 28 -14.75 -5.01 7.85
CA ILE A 28 -15.23 -6.39 7.99
C ILE A 28 -16.77 -6.38 8.05
N GLU A 29 -17.35 -5.56 8.94
CA GLU A 29 -18.82 -5.45 9.10
C GLU A 29 -19.51 -5.01 7.80
N ASN A 30 -18.84 -4.20 6.98
CA ASN A 30 -19.36 -3.66 5.73
C ASN A 30 -18.96 -4.45 4.48
N ASN A 31 -18.33 -5.63 4.63
CA ASN A 31 -17.85 -6.49 3.53
C ASN A 31 -17.04 -5.71 2.47
N VAL A 32 -16.06 -4.94 2.92
CA VAL A 32 -15.13 -4.21 2.03
C VAL A 32 -14.13 -5.19 1.43
N ASP A 33 -14.02 -5.25 0.09
CA ASP A 33 -13.13 -6.21 -0.57
C ASP A 33 -11.63 -5.89 -0.34
N VAL A 34 -11.27 -4.60 -0.33
CA VAL A 34 -9.89 -4.14 -0.16
C VAL A 34 -9.83 -2.90 0.72
N ILE A 35 -8.97 -2.94 1.73
CA ILE A 35 -8.63 -1.79 2.56
C ILE A 35 -7.21 -1.35 2.17
N ASP A 36 -7.08 -0.13 1.67
CA ASP A 36 -5.82 0.52 1.34
C ASP A 36 -5.35 1.39 2.50
N ILE A 37 -4.26 1.00 3.15
CA ILE A 37 -3.68 1.73 4.27
C ILE A 37 -2.42 2.46 3.79
N ASN A 38 -2.51 3.78 3.67
CA ASN A 38 -1.39 4.66 3.34
C ASN A 38 -0.68 5.10 4.63
N HIS A 39 0.50 4.53 4.89
CA HIS A 39 1.37 4.87 6.02
C HIS A 39 2.60 5.69 5.60
N GLY A 40 2.73 5.99 4.30
CA GLY A 40 3.86 6.74 3.75
C GLY A 40 5.12 5.91 3.52
N LYS A 41 6.05 6.45 2.73
CA LYS A 41 7.22 5.71 2.22
C LYS A 41 8.40 5.61 3.20
N GLY A 42 8.35 6.31 4.33
CA GLY A 42 9.39 6.31 5.36
C GLY A 42 10.66 7.12 5.04
N HIS A 43 10.64 8.04 4.05
CA HIS A 43 11.84 8.80 3.61
C HIS A 43 12.19 10.03 4.46
N HIS A 44 11.37 10.39 5.46
CA HIS A 44 11.63 11.54 6.33
C HIS A 44 11.92 11.06 7.76
N SER A 45 13.17 10.68 8.02
CA SER A 45 13.62 10.22 9.34
C SER A 45 14.03 11.34 10.29
N SER A 46 13.63 12.60 10.06
CA SER A 46 13.89 13.67 11.03
C SER A 46 12.98 13.61 12.26
N GLN A 47 11.84 12.90 12.21
CA GLN A 47 10.85 12.85 13.29
C GLN A 47 10.14 11.48 13.49
N ASN A 48 10.87 10.35 13.54
CA ASN A 48 10.31 9.02 13.90
C ASN A 48 9.26 8.38 12.95
N PHE A 49 9.03 8.91 11.75
CA PHE A 49 8.02 8.40 10.79
C PHE A 49 8.29 6.99 10.20
N SER A 50 9.51 6.45 10.33
CA SER A 50 9.82 5.06 9.89
C SER A 50 9.13 3.99 10.75
N VAL A 51 8.53 4.36 11.89
CA VAL A 51 7.91 3.44 12.85
C VAL A 51 6.50 3.03 12.43
N ILE A 52 5.68 3.96 11.90
CA ILE A 52 4.26 3.68 11.57
C ILE A 52 4.15 2.51 10.59
N LYS A 53 4.94 2.52 9.51
CA LYS A 53 4.98 1.41 8.55
C LYS A 53 5.24 0.06 9.22
N LYS A 54 6.22 0.01 10.12
CA LYS A 54 6.63 -1.22 10.82
C LYS A 54 5.52 -1.69 11.77
N GLU A 55 5.01 -0.79 12.60
CA GLU A 55 4.00 -1.11 13.61
C GLU A 55 2.67 -1.49 12.98
N VAL A 56 2.21 -0.77 11.96
CA VAL A 56 0.98 -1.11 11.22
C VAL A 56 1.11 -2.49 10.58
N ARG A 57 2.21 -2.78 9.88
CA ARG A 57 2.43 -4.11 9.28
C ARG A 57 2.50 -5.22 10.31
N HIS A 58 3.12 -4.96 11.46
CA HIS A 58 3.17 -5.91 12.57
C HIS A 58 1.78 -6.18 13.15
N ARG A 59 1.01 -5.12 13.45
CA ARG A 59 -0.35 -5.22 13.97
C ARG A 59 -1.27 -5.97 13.01
N LEU A 60 -1.23 -5.65 11.72
CA LEU A 60 -2.06 -6.29 10.69
C LEU A 60 -1.77 -7.79 10.53
N LYS A 61 -0.50 -8.20 10.60
CA LYS A 61 -0.13 -9.62 10.51
C LYS A 61 -0.64 -10.44 11.70
N ASN A 62 -0.64 -9.83 12.87
CA ASN A 62 -1.01 -10.47 14.12
C ASN A 62 -2.49 -10.27 14.48
N ASP A 63 -3.26 -9.61 13.62
CA ASP A 63 -4.69 -9.37 13.86
C ASP A 63 -5.50 -10.64 13.60
N ARG A 64 -6.10 -11.19 14.65
CA ARG A 64 -6.97 -12.37 14.56
C ARG A 64 -8.27 -12.10 13.83
N SER A 65 -8.85 -10.89 13.96
CA SER A 65 -10.11 -10.54 13.31
C SER A 65 -10.00 -10.63 11.78
N LEU A 66 -8.84 -10.26 11.23
CA LEU A 66 -8.55 -10.41 9.81
C LEU A 66 -8.44 -11.87 9.39
N GLN A 67 -7.83 -12.72 10.22
CA GLN A 67 -7.69 -14.15 9.93
C GLN A 67 -9.05 -14.86 9.96
N GLU A 68 -9.87 -14.55 10.97
CA GLU A 68 -11.21 -15.11 11.14
C GLU A 68 -12.17 -14.64 10.03
N ALA A 69 -12.04 -13.39 9.58
CA ALA A 69 -12.83 -12.83 8.49
C ALA A 69 -12.28 -13.15 7.09
N ASP A 70 -11.30 -14.06 6.96
CA ASP A 70 -10.72 -14.49 5.70
C ASP A 70 -10.10 -13.32 4.88
N TYR A 71 -9.41 -12.40 5.53
CA TYR A 71 -8.61 -11.35 4.88
C TYR A 71 -7.11 -11.69 4.85
N LYS A 72 -6.43 -11.19 3.83
CA LYS A 72 -4.99 -11.34 3.63
C LYS A 72 -4.30 -9.99 3.56
N VAL A 73 -3.21 -9.86 4.30
CA VAL A 73 -2.33 -8.69 4.22
C VAL A 73 -1.43 -8.80 2.99
N VAL A 74 -1.48 -7.79 2.14
CA VAL A 74 -0.67 -7.66 0.91
C VAL A 74 0.11 -6.35 0.99
N PHE A 75 1.42 -6.40 0.79
CA PHE A 75 2.22 -5.18 0.78
C PHE A 75 2.11 -4.46 -0.56
N GLY A 76 2.07 -3.13 -0.56
CA GLY A 76 1.94 -2.35 -1.79
C GLY A 76 3.11 -2.52 -2.77
N GLU A 77 4.28 -2.97 -2.30
CA GLU A 77 5.41 -3.35 -3.16
C GLU A 77 5.32 -4.76 -3.78
N SER A 78 4.23 -5.49 -3.53
CA SER A 78 4.03 -6.84 -4.06
C SER A 78 3.79 -6.82 -5.58
N GLU A 79 4.13 -7.92 -6.26
CA GLU A 79 3.83 -8.12 -7.68
C GLU A 79 2.44 -8.74 -7.92
N LEU A 80 1.61 -8.85 -6.87
CA LEU A 80 0.24 -9.33 -6.97
C LEU A 80 -0.65 -8.33 -7.74
N PRO A 81 -1.62 -8.80 -8.56
CA PRO A 81 -2.49 -7.93 -9.36
C PRO A 81 -3.16 -6.80 -8.57
N VAL A 82 -3.65 -7.11 -7.37
CA VAL A 82 -4.31 -6.16 -6.47
C VAL A 82 -3.37 -5.06 -5.98
N ALA A 83 -2.05 -5.31 -5.92
CA ALA A 83 -1.05 -4.39 -5.43
C ALA A 83 -0.36 -3.57 -6.52
N LEU A 84 -0.57 -3.90 -7.81
CA LEU A 84 0.18 -3.29 -8.92
C LEU A 84 -0.02 -1.78 -9.07
N THR A 85 -1.05 -1.20 -8.47
CA THR A 85 -1.31 0.25 -8.52
C THR A 85 -0.68 1.00 -7.35
N TYR A 86 -0.03 0.29 -6.43
CA TYR A 86 0.46 0.80 -5.16
C TYR A 86 1.99 0.80 -5.11
N ASP A 87 2.53 1.34 -4.02
CA ASP A 87 3.95 1.32 -3.75
C ASP A 87 4.23 1.00 -2.28
N GLN A 88 5.51 1.06 -1.89
CA GLN A 88 5.98 0.68 -0.55
C GLN A 88 5.38 1.50 0.61
N GLY A 89 4.69 2.61 0.32
CA GLY A 89 3.98 3.44 1.30
C GLY A 89 2.58 2.93 1.63
N HIS A 90 2.14 1.86 0.96
CA HIS A 90 0.83 1.27 1.14
C HIS A 90 0.93 -0.14 1.73
N THR A 91 -0.08 -0.51 2.50
CA THR A 91 -0.35 -1.89 2.90
C THR A 91 -1.82 -2.16 2.65
N LEU A 92 -2.11 -3.23 1.91
CA LEU A 92 -3.46 -3.63 1.58
C LEU A 92 -3.92 -4.76 2.51
N VAL A 93 -5.19 -4.73 2.86
CA VAL A 93 -5.89 -5.85 3.50
C VAL A 93 -6.99 -6.28 2.54
N VAL A 94 -6.91 -7.51 2.03
CA VAL A 94 -7.67 -7.96 0.87
C VAL A 94 -8.48 -9.20 1.23
N ALA A 95 -9.78 -9.18 0.97
CA ALA A 95 -10.65 -10.34 1.15
C ALA A 95 -10.14 -11.53 0.33
N LYS A 96 -10.23 -12.74 0.88
CA LYS A 96 -9.81 -13.97 0.22
C LYS A 96 -10.55 -14.14 -1.11
N GLY A 97 -9.81 -14.59 -2.13
CA GLY A 97 -10.31 -14.68 -3.51
C GLY A 97 -10.23 -13.38 -4.32
N LYS A 98 -9.97 -12.21 -3.70
CA LYS A 98 -9.78 -10.93 -4.42
C LYS A 98 -8.32 -10.56 -4.66
N VAL A 99 -7.38 -11.31 -4.11
CA VAL A 99 -5.93 -11.05 -4.20
C VAL A 99 -5.42 -11.04 -5.65
N ASN A 100 -6.02 -11.86 -6.51
CA ASN A 100 -5.65 -11.96 -7.93
C ASN A 100 -6.44 -10.99 -8.83
N ASN A 101 -7.30 -10.15 -8.25
CA ASN A 101 -8.09 -9.18 -9.01
C ASN A 101 -7.29 -7.89 -9.18
N TYR A 102 -7.46 -7.24 -10.32
CA TYR A 102 -6.92 -5.92 -10.55
C TYR A 102 -7.81 -4.84 -9.91
N ILE A 103 -7.19 -3.85 -9.29
CA ILE A 103 -7.85 -2.61 -8.86
C ILE A 103 -7.86 -1.61 -10.02
N GLY A 104 -9.02 -0.98 -10.25
CA GLY A 104 -9.21 0.03 -11.31
C GLY A 104 -9.79 -0.52 -12.62
N GLY A 105 -10.16 0.38 -13.53
CA GLY A 105 -10.72 0.05 -14.84
C GLY A 105 -9.66 -0.41 -15.85
N ALA A 106 -10.07 -1.00 -16.98
CA ALA A 106 -9.16 -1.61 -17.97
C ALA A 106 -8.03 -0.67 -18.45
N LYS A 107 -8.30 0.63 -18.62
CA LYS A 107 -7.29 1.64 -19.00
C LYS A 107 -6.23 1.84 -17.91
N GLU A 108 -6.64 1.79 -16.65
CA GLU A 108 -5.76 1.96 -15.50
C GLU A 108 -4.89 0.70 -15.30
N GLN A 109 -5.47 -0.47 -15.55
CA GLN A 109 -4.77 -1.77 -15.58
C GLN A 109 -3.66 -1.79 -16.63
N GLN A 110 -3.96 -1.35 -17.86
CA GLN A 110 -2.98 -1.32 -18.96
C GLN A 110 -1.82 -0.36 -18.65
N LYS A 111 -2.13 0.82 -18.09
CA LYS A 111 -1.14 1.80 -17.65
C LYS A 111 -0.25 1.26 -16.52
N ASN A 112 -0.84 0.60 -15.52
CA ASN A 112 -0.08 0.04 -14.40
C ASN A 112 0.76 -1.17 -14.84
N HIS A 113 0.26 -2.02 -15.74
CA HIS A 113 1.05 -3.11 -16.31
C HIS A 113 2.31 -2.59 -17.01
N ILE A 114 2.19 -1.49 -17.76
CA ILE A 114 3.34 -0.83 -18.42
C ILE A 114 4.29 -0.23 -17.37
N ILE A 115 3.77 0.53 -16.40
CA ILE A 115 4.58 1.22 -15.38
C ILE A 115 5.36 0.25 -14.49
N TYR A 116 4.73 -0.86 -14.10
CA TYR A 116 5.29 -1.83 -13.14
C TYR A 116 5.91 -3.06 -13.80
N SER A 117 5.85 -3.18 -15.14
CA SER A 117 6.66 -4.14 -15.89
C SER A 117 8.15 -3.98 -15.57
N LYS A 118 8.93 -5.07 -15.74
CA LYS A 118 10.40 -5.00 -15.59
C LYS A 118 11.01 -3.89 -16.45
N GLU A 119 10.44 -3.67 -17.62
CA GLU A 119 10.84 -2.62 -18.55
C GLU A 119 10.46 -1.21 -18.06
N GLY A 120 9.24 -1.02 -17.55
CA GLY A 120 8.81 0.22 -16.93
C GLY A 120 9.60 0.57 -15.66
N LYS A 121 9.98 -0.44 -14.86
CA LYS A 121 10.90 -0.28 -13.72
C LYS A 121 12.29 0.17 -14.20
N ARG A 122 12.83 -0.42 -15.26
CA ARG A 122 14.13 -0.04 -15.87
C ARG A 122 14.11 1.41 -16.37
N ILE A 123 13.11 1.78 -17.17
CA ILE A 123 12.98 3.12 -17.77
C ILE A 123 12.91 4.21 -16.68
N ARG A 124 12.12 4.00 -15.62
CA ARG A 124 12.04 4.95 -14.50
C ARG A 124 13.34 5.08 -13.73
N LYS A 125 14.08 3.97 -13.53
CA LYS A 125 15.40 3.99 -12.90
C LYS A 125 16.41 4.79 -13.72
N GLU A 126 16.42 4.59 -15.04
CA GLU A 126 17.28 5.33 -15.98
C GLU A 126 16.92 6.81 -16.06
N GLN A 127 15.64 7.17 -16.07
CA GLN A 127 15.20 8.57 -16.03
C GLN A 127 15.62 9.25 -14.72
N LYS A 128 15.48 8.56 -13.58
CA LYS A 128 15.90 9.09 -12.28
C LYS A 128 17.41 9.32 -12.24
N ALA A 129 18.21 8.40 -12.79
CA ALA A 129 19.66 8.55 -12.92
C ALA A 129 20.03 9.75 -13.82
N ARG A 130 19.43 9.83 -15.03
CA ARG A 130 19.64 10.96 -15.95
C ARG A 130 19.29 12.32 -15.32
N ASN A 131 18.21 12.40 -14.56
CA ASN A 131 17.82 13.63 -13.88
C ASN A 131 18.76 14.01 -12.73
N ALA A 132 19.30 13.01 -12.01
CA ALA A 132 20.31 13.25 -10.98
C ALA A 132 21.62 13.79 -11.60
N ASP A 133 22.06 13.23 -12.73
CA ASP A 133 23.26 13.68 -13.44
C ASP A 133 23.10 15.11 -13.99
N LYS A 134 21.93 15.43 -14.55
CA LYS A 134 21.62 16.81 -14.99
C LYS A 134 21.68 17.83 -13.85
N ARG A 135 21.27 17.43 -12.63
CA ARG A 135 21.33 18.30 -11.44
C ARG A 135 22.74 18.48 -10.90
N LYS A 136 23.61 17.47 -11.04
CA LYS A 136 25.04 17.55 -10.64
C LYS A 136 25.90 18.38 -11.60
N ARG A 137 25.45 18.54 -12.85
CA ARG A 137 26.13 19.35 -13.88
C ARG A 137 25.70 20.83 -13.86
N LYS A 138 24.82 21.21 -12.94
CA LYS A 138 24.41 22.58 -12.67
C LYS A 138 25.08 23.05 -11.38
#